data_AF-A0A9W7ET87-F1
#
_entry.id   AF-A0A9W7ET87-F1
#
_cell.length_a   1.000
_cell.length_b   1.000
_cell.length_c   1.000
_cell.angle_alpha   90.00
_cell.angle_beta   90.00
_cell.angle_gamma   90.00
#
_symmetry.space_group_name_H-M   'P 1'
#
loop_
_entity.id
_entity.type
_entity.pdbx_description
1 polymer ?
#
loop_
_entity_poly.entity_id
_entity_poly.type
_entity_poly.pdbx_seq_one_letter_code
_entity_poly.pdbx_strand_id
1 'polypeptide(L)'
;MSQNQATPKMKKMSVDDQGCFMIIAESCHPGQRLAYPNSAKVLAGLTSHIVNRFMEADTVEICLAEIFGEGELLDHAVNNVTAVAKATDYPGNLYTLLKYMPCSDKITTMQIVATIEYVCTEILALAGAISEKLQDQPQWKNDKREVYEDYPAIRPSDLKAAVANDAELKRAFGALFKV
;
A
#
# COMPACT_ATOMS: atom_id res chain seq x y z
N MET A 1 -21.15 -32.28 -8.30
CA MET A 1 -20.28 -31.62 -9.28
C MET A 1 -19.92 -30.26 -8.71
N SER A 2 -18.78 -30.15 -8.02
CA SER A 2 -18.28 -28.87 -7.55
C SER A 2 -17.77 -28.11 -8.77
N GLN A 3 -18.43 -27.03 -9.15
CA GLN A 3 -17.87 -26.11 -10.13
C GLN A 3 -16.61 -25.52 -9.51
N ASN A 4 -15.46 -25.74 -10.15
CA ASN A 4 -14.22 -25.00 -9.89
C ASN A 4 -14.49 -23.52 -10.24
N GLN A 5 -15.16 -22.78 -9.35
CA GLN A 5 -15.20 -21.34 -9.43
C GLN A 5 -13.82 -20.83 -9.04
N ALA A 6 -13.11 -20.26 -10.02
CA ALA A 6 -11.84 -19.62 -9.77
C ALA A 6 -12.05 -18.48 -8.76
N THR A 7 -11.20 -18.41 -7.74
CA THR A 7 -11.20 -17.33 -6.75
C THR A 7 -11.17 -15.97 -7.46
N PRO A 8 -12.12 -15.06 -7.18
CA PRO A 8 -12.14 -13.73 -7.77
C PRO A 8 -10.83 -12.99 -7.50
N LYS A 9 -10.32 -12.25 -8.50
CA LYS A 9 -9.08 -11.47 -8.38
C LYS A 9 -9.33 -10.01 -8.68
N MET A 10 -8.51 -9.14 -8.09
CA MET A 10 -8.57 -7.71 -8.39
C MET A 10 -8.35 -7.47 -9.88
N LYS A 11 -9.18 -6.61 -10.49
CA LYS A 11 -8.93 -6.13 -11.86
C LYS A 11 -7.70 -5.23 -11.87
N LYS A 12 -6.91 -5.29 -12.95
CA LYS A 12 -5.75 -4.41 -13.12
C LYS A 12 -6.17 -2.94 -13.09
N MET A 13 -5.57 -2.17 -12.19
CA MET A 13 -5.76 -0.72 -12.13
C MET A 13 -5.26 -0.03 -13.39
N SER A 14 -6.02 0.95 -13.89
CA SER A 14 -5.54 1.88 -14.92
C SER A 14 -4.34 2.68 -14.40
N VAL A 15 -3.50 3.19 -15.30
CA VAL A 15 -2.33 4.00 -14.90
C VAL A 15 -2.78 5.28 -14.20
N ASP A 16 -3.81 5.94 -14.73
CA ASP A 16 -4.36 7.18 -14.15
C ASP A 16 -4.93 6.95 -12.74
N ASP A 17 -5.64 5.83 -12.52
CA ASP A 17 -6.18 5.52 -11.19
C ASP A 17 -5.09 5.17 -10.18
N GLN A 18 -3.89 4.75 -10.60
CA GLN A 18 -2.75 4.55 -9.70
C GLN A 18 -2.26 5.89 -9.11
N GLY A 19 -2.63 7.03 -9.72
CA GLY A 19 -2.39 8.35 -9.16
C GLY A 19 -3.01 8.56 -7.77
N CYS A 20 -3.99 7.76 -7.35
CA CYS A 20 -4.60 7.87 -6.01
C CYS A 20 -3.59 7.72 -4.87
N PHE A 21 -2.50 6.97 -5.08
CA PHE A 21 -1.45 6.80 -4.06
C PHE A 21 -0.64 8.08 -3.80
N MET A 22 -0.69 9.05 -4.71
CA MET A 22 -0.06 10.36 -4.50
C MET A 22 -0.68 11.12 -3.32
N ILE A 23 -1.99 10.95 -3.09
CA ILE A 23 -2.72 11.59 -1.98
C ILE A 23 -2.19 11.10 -0.62
N ILE A 24 -1.91 9.79 -0.52
CA ILE A 24 -1.32 9.22 0.69
C ILE A 24 0.11 9.74 0.88
N ALA A 25 0.91 9.75 -0.19
CA ALA A 25 2.28 10.24 -0.13
C ALA A 25 2.35 11.71 0.33
N GLU A 26 1.48 12.57 -0.20
CA GLU A 26 1.39 13.98 0.19
C GLU A 26 0.90 14.16 1.64
N SER A 27 0.03 13.27 2.12
CA SER A 27 -0.41 13.27 3.53
C SER A 27 0.71 12.89 4.50
N CYS A 28 1.56 11.93 4.13
CA CYS A 28 2.71 11.53 4.94
C CYS A 28 3.86 12.54 4.88
N HIS A 29 4.16 13.05 3.67
CA HIS A 29 5.29 13.94 3.40
C HIS A 29 4.89 15.05 2.43
N PRO A 30 4.30 16.17 2.91
CA PRO A 30 3.80 17.25 2.06
C PRO A 30 4.88 17.93 1.17
N GLY A 31 6.16 17.80 1.54
CA GLY A 31 7.28 18.33 0.77
C GLY A 31 7.80 17.40 -0.33
N GLN A 32 7.24 16.19 -0.47
CA GLN A 32 7.70 15.18 -1.41
C GLN A 32 6.59 14.71 -2.33
N ARG A 33 6.96 14.40 -3.58
CA ARG A 33 6.07 13.76 -4.53
C ARG A 33 6.28 12.26 -4.56
N LEU A 34 5.25 11.50 -4.85
CA LEU A 34 5.44 10.11 -5.25
C LEU A 34 5.98 10.07 -6.69
N ALA A 35 7.06 9.33 -6.96
CA ALA A 35 7.63 9.25 -8.31
C ALA A 35 6.68 8.51 -9.27
N TYR A 36 5.84 9.26 -9.97
CA TYR A 36 4.84 8.73 -10.89
C TYR A 36 5.46 8.42 -12.28
N PRO A 37 5.06 7.33 -12.96
CA PRO A 37 4.13 6.29 -12.51
C PRO A 37 4.82 5.16 -11.72
N ASN A 38 6.15 5.18 -11.61
CA ASN A 38 6.92 4.00 -11.18
C ASN A 38 6.64 3.59 -9.73
N SER A 39 6.64 4.53 -8.78
CA SER A 39 6.31 4.25 -7.37
C SER A 39 4.84 3.90 -7.20
N ALA A 40 3.94 4.59 -7.91
CA ALA A 40 2.51 4.30 -7.90
C ALA A 40 2.22 2.87 -8.39
N LYS A 41 2.94 2.40 -9.42
CA LYS A 41 2.85 1.02 -9.92
C LYS A 41 3.29 -0.02 -8.90
N VAL A 42 4.28 0.27 -8.07
CA VAL A 42 4.70 -0.61 -6.96
C VAL A 42 3.55 -0.75 -5.95
N LEU A 43 2.95 0.36 -5.53
CA LEU A 43 1.82 0.37 -4.59
C LEU A 43 0.56 -0.28 -5.18
N ALA A 44 0.34 -0.16 -6.49
CA ALA A 44 -0.72 -0.88 -7.20
C ALA A 44 -0.51 -2.40 -7.18
N GLY A 45 0.75 -2.84 -7.30
CA GLY A 45 1.14 -4.25 -7.17
C GLY A 45 0.89 -4.79 -5.75
N LEU A 46 1.27 -4.01 -4.74
CA LEU A 46 0.97 -4.29 -3.33
C LEU A 46 -0.55 -4.36 -3.07
N THR A 47 -1.30 -3.40 -3.59
CA THR A 47 -2.76 -3.38 -3.51
C THR A 47 -3.36 -4.67 -4.10
N SER A 48 -2.92 -5.03 -5.31
CA SER A 48 -3.39 -6.26 -5.96
C SER A 48 -3.05 -7.52 -5.16
N HIS A 49 -1.86 -7.55 -4.54
CA HIS A 49 -1.45 -8.64 -3.66
C HIS A 49 -2.38 -8.76 -2.45
N ILE A 50 -2.61 -7.67 -1.71
CA ILE A 50 -3.48 -7.64 -0.54
C ILE A 50 -4.89 -8.08 -0.90
N VAL A 51 -5.50 -7.50 -1.95
CA VAL A 51 -6.86 -7.86 -2.37
C VAL A 51 -6.97 -9.35 -2.68
N ASN A 52 -6.01 -9.91 -3.41
CA ASN A 52 -6.05 -11.33 -3.75
C ASN A 52 -5.94 -12.22 -2.51
N ARG A 53 -5.14 -11.85 -1.51
CA ARG A 53 -5.05 -12.57 -0.23
C ARG A 53 -6.40 -12.55 0.50
N PHE A 54 -7.08 -11.41 0.52
CA PHE A 54 -8.42 -11.31 1.09
C PHE A 54 -9.45 -12.18 0.39
N MET A 55 -9.34 -12.35 -0.93
CA MET A 55 -10.26 -13.22 -1.69
C MET A 55 -9.98 -14.70 -1.49
N GLU A 56 -8.77 -15.07 -1.07
CA GLU A 56 -8.38 -16.45 -0.76
C GLU A 56 -8.72 -16.86 0.68
N ALA A 57 -8.93 -15.88 1.57
CA ALA A 57 -9.18 -16.11 2.98
C ALA A 57 -10.68 -16.28 3.31
N ASP A 58 -10.97 -17.07 4.35
CA ASP A 58 -12.34 -17.29 4.82
C ASP A 58 -12.93 -16.06 5.53
N THR A 59 -12.11 -15.33 6.29
CA THR A 59 -12.52 -14.09 6.98
C THR A 59 -11.46 -13.00 6.88
N VAL A 60 -11.87 -11.76 7.15
CA VAL A 60 -10.99 -10.58 7.22
C VAL A 60 -9.92 -10.78 8.29
N GLU A 61 -10.29 -11.25 9.47
CA GLU A 61 -9.39 -11.45 10.61
C GLU A 61 -8.33 -12.51 10.33
N ILE A 62 -8.72 -13.63 9.72
CA ILE A 62 -7.78 -14.68 9.30
C ILE A 62 -6.81 -14.11 8.27
N CYS A 63 -7.31 -13.39 7.26
CA CYS A 63 -6.45 -12.77 6.25
C CYS A 63 -5.44 -11.79 6.86
N LEU A 64 -5.89 -10.94 7.79
CA LEU A 64 -5.02 -9.98 8.47
C LEU A 64 -3.92 -10.69 9.26
N ALA A 65 -4.28 -11.72 10.04
CA ALA A 65 -3.32 -12.51 10.81
C ALA A 65 -2.31 -13.23 9.90
N GLU A 66 -2.75 -13.75 8.75
CA GLU A 66 -1.86 -14.38 7.78
C GLU A 66 -0.91 -13.40 7.07
N ILE A 67 -1.36 -12.18 6.78
CA ILE A 67 -0.52 -11.16 6.14
C ILE A 67 0.49 -10.60 7.13
N PHE A 68 0.02 -10.15 8.29
CA PHE A 68 0.85 -9.38 9.21
C PHE A 68 1.58 -10.26 10.21
N GLY A 69 1.06 -11.44 10.56
CA GLY A 69 1.54 -12.20 11.72
C GLY A 69 1.25 -11.48 13.03
N GLU A 70 1.70 -12.05 14.16
CA GLU A 70 1.60 -11.37 15.45
C GLU A 70 2.51 -10.13 15.51
N GLY A 71 1.98 -9.00 15.98
CA GLY A 71 2.72 -7.74 16.08
C GLY A 71 1.82 -6.49 16.03
N GLU A 72 2.46 -5.33 16.09
CA GLU A 72 1.76 -4.03 16.13
C GLU A 72 1.02 -3.77 14.82
N LEU A 73 1.55 -4.23 13.66
CA LEU A 73 0.87 -4.06 12.38
C LEU A 73 -0.49 -4.75 12.35
N LEU A 74 -0.59 -5.94 12.95
CA LEU A 74 -1.85 -6.68 13.03
C LEU A 74 -2.85 -5.94 13.92
N ASP A 75 -2.43 -5.52 15.11
CA ASP A 75 -3.29 -4.82 16.08
C ASP A 75 -3.87 -3.54 15.47
N HIS A 76 -3.05 -2.74 14.80
CA HIS A 76 -3.50 -1.54 14.10
C HIS A 76 -4.41 -1.86 12.92
N ALA A 77 -4.09 -2.88 12.11
CA ALA A 77 -4.95 -3.28 11.00
C ALA A 77 -6.33 -3.75 11.47
N VAL A 78 -6.40 -4.56 12.53
CA VAL A 78 -7.66 -5.03 13.15
C VAL A 78 -8.48 -3.86 13.68
N ASN A 79 -7.83 -2.90 14.36
CA ASN A 79 -8.50 -1.70 14.86
C ASN A 79 -9.09 -0.87 13.72
N ASN A 80 -8.34 -0.67 12.64
CA ASN A 80 -8.79 0.08 11.46
C ASN A 80 -9.99 -0.58 10.78
N VAL A 81 -9.95 -1.90 10.51
CA VAL A 81 -11.08 -2.59 9.88
C VAL A 81 -12.31 -2.66 10.79
N THR A 82 -12.12 -2.70 12.10
CA THR A 82 -13.22 -2.66 13.09
C THR A 82 -13.89 -1.29 13.13
N ALA A 83 -13.11 -0.21 13.03
CA ALA A 83 -13.64 1.15 12.95
C ALA A 83 -14.43 1.34 11.65
N VAL A 84 -13.89 0.90 10.52
CA VAL A 84 -14.54 0.99 9.21
C VAL A 84 -15.81 0.14 9.12
N ALA A 85 -15.88 -1.01 9.79
CA ALA A 85 -17.10 -1.81 9.83
C ALA A 85 -18.31 -1.11 10.47
N LYS A 86 -18.06 -0.08 11.29
CA LYS A 86 -19.10 0.74 11.93
C LYS A 86 -19.43 2.01 11.14
N ALA A 87 -18.67 2.33 10.10
CA ALA A 87 -18.86 3.52 9.30
C ALA A 87 -19.99 3.34 8.27
N THR A 88 -20.71 4.42 7.97
CA THR A 88 -21.74 4.40 6.92
C THR A 88 -21.14 4.37 5.53
N ASP A 89 -19.99 5.02 5.35
CA ASP A 89 -19.21 5.10 4.12
C ASP A 89 -17.72 4.97 4.42
N TYR A 90 -16.92 4.66 3.40
CA TYR A 90 -15.46 4.61 3.55
C TYR A 90 -14.98 6.00 4.00
N PRO A 91 -14.10 6.12 5.02
CA PRO A 91 -13.63 7.43 5.49
C PRO A 91 -12.24 7.83 4.96
N GLY A 92 -11.52 6.91 4.31
CA GLY A 92 -10.13 7.12 3.89
C GLY A 92 -10.00 7.72 2.49
N ASN A 93 -8.78 8.03 2.06
CA ASN A 93 -8.50 8.73 0.81
C ASN A 93 -8.54 7.83 -0.45
N LEU A 94 -8.49 6.51 -0.30
CA LEU A 94 -8.41 5.56 -1.42
C LEU A 94 -9.77 5.11 -2.02
N TYR A 95 -10.78 5.99 -2.06
CA TYR A 95 -12.11 5.69 -2.65
C TYR A 95 -12.04 5.14 -4.09
N THR A 96 -11.06 5.59 -4.87
CA THR A 96 -10.84 5.12 -6.26
C THR A 96 -10.63 3.60 -6.33
N LEU A 97 -10.20 2.95 -5.25
CA LEU A 97 -10.01 1.50 -5.20
C LEU A 97 -11.31 0.71 -5.11
N LEU A 98 -12.42 1.31 -4.65
CA LEU A 98 -13.69 0.61 -4.44
C LEU A 98 -14.20 -0.07 -5.73
N LYS A 99 -14.03 0.57 -6.89
CA LYS A 99 -14.45 0.02 -8.19
C LYS A 99 -13.63 -1.20 -8.67
N TYR A 100 -12.50 -1.48 -8.02
CA TYR A 100 -11.61 -2.59 -8.37
C TYR A 100 -11.78 -3.81 -7.48
N MET A 101 -12.55 -3.70 -6.39
CA MET A 101 -12.78 -4.80 -5.46
C MET A 101 -13.61 -5.90 -6.14
N PRO A 102 -13.17 -7.16 -6.09
CA PRO A 102 -13.87 -8.28 -6.70
C PRO A 102 -14.94 -8.91 -5.78
N CYS A 103 -15.32 -8.24 -4.68
CA CYS A 103 -16.38 -8.64 -3.77
C CYS A 103 -17.53 -7.63 -3.79
N SER A 104 -18.76 -8.09 -3.49
CA SER A 104 -19.96 -7.25 -3.50
C SER A 104 -20.36 -6.74 -2.11
N ASP A 105 -19.81 -7.32 -1.04
CA ASP A 105 -20.10 -6.88 0.32
C ASP A 105 -19.46 -5.51 0.58
N LYS A 106 -20.29 -4.51 0.90
CA LYS A 106 -19.83 -3.14 1.11
C LYS A 106 -18.85 -3.06 2.27
N ILE A 107 -19.12 -3.75 3.38
CA ILE A 107 -18.29 -3.67 4.59
C ILE A 107 -16.93 -4.29 4.32
N THR A 108 -16.88 -5.51 3.78
CA THR A 108 -15.65 -6.19 3.39
C THR A 108 -14.86 -5.36 2.38
N THR A 109 -15.51 -4.79 1.38
CA THR A 109 -14.87 -3.87 0.41
C THR A 109 -14.17 -2.72 1.13
N MET A 110 -14.86 -2.04 2.05
CA MET A 110 -14.29 -0.92 2.79
C MET A 110 -13.15 -1.36 3.72
N GLN A 111 -13.27 -2.51 4.37
CA GLN A 111 -12.22 -3.07 5.24
C GLN A 111 -10.96 -3.39 4.44
N ILE A 112 -11.08 -4.00 3.27
CA ILE A 112 -9.94 -4.27 2.37
C ILE A 112 -9.24 -2.96 1.98
N VAL A 113 -10.01 -1.96 1.55
CA VAL A 113 -9.45 -0.65 1.18
C VAL A 113 -8.79 0.05 2.38
N ALA A 114 -9.36 -0.06 3.57
CA ALA A 114 -8.75 0.46 4.80
C ALA A 114 -7.41 -0.23 5.12
N THR A 115 -7.33 -1.55 4.94
CA THR A 115 -6.06 -2.29 5.09
C THR A 115 -5.03 -1.82 4.07
N ILE A 116 -5.41 -1.63 2.81
CA ILE A 116 -4.51 -1.13 1.77
C ILE A 116 -4.01 0.27 2.12
N GLU A 117 -4.90 1.18 2.53
CA GLU A 117 -4.54 2.55 2.90
C GLU A 117 -3.59 2.57 4.08
N TYR A 118 -3.85 1.74 5.09
CA TYR A 118 -2.96 1.57 6.24
C TYR A 118 -1.56 1.12 5.83
N VAL A 119 -1.44 0.03 5.07
CA VAL A 119 -0.14 -0.48 4.64
C VAL A 119 0.60 0.52 3.73
N CYS A 120 -0.11 1.18 2.82
CA CYS A 120 0.48 2.22 1.97
C CYS A 120 0.99 3.38 2.82
N THR A 121 0.25 3.79 3.85
CA THR A 121 0.64 4.86 4.77
C THR A 121 1.92 4.51 5.52
N GLU A 122 2.01 3.30 6.11
CA GLU A 122 3.22 2.84 6.82
C GLU A 122 4.46 2.82 5.91
N ILE A 123 4.33 2.22 4.72
CA ILE A 123 5.43 2.15 3.76
C ILE A 123 5.84 3.56 3.29
N LEU A 124 4.87 4.44 3.01
CA LEU A 124 5.14 5.79 2.52
C LEU A 124 5.75 6.70 3.58
N ALA A 125 5.33 6.57 4.85
CA ALA A 125 5.92 7.29 5.97
C ALA A 125 7.41 6.93 6.15
N LEU A 126 7.74 5.64 6.07
CA LEU A 126 9.14 5.19 6.15
C LEU A 126 9.93 5.57 4.90
N ALA A 127 9.35 5.40 3.72
CA ALA A 127 10.02 5.68 2.46
C ALA A 127 10.30 7.18 2.27
N GLY A 128 9.37 8.06 2.67
CA GLY A 128 9.58 9.50 2.65
C GLY A 128 10.68 9.92 3.62
N ALA A 129 10.68 9.39 4.85
CA ALA A 129 11.76 9.65 5.81
C ALA A 129 13.13 9.17 5.30
N ILE A 130 13.19 8.05 4.56
CA ILE A 130 14.42 7.57 3.89
C ILE A 130 14.82 8.54 2.77
N SER A 131 13.87 8.94 1.93
CA SER A 131 14.08 9.89 0.83
C SER A 131 14.61 11.24 1.32
N GLU A 132 14.06 11.78 2.41
CA GLU A 132 14.54 13.02 3.06
C GLU A 132 16.01 12.88 3.48
N LYS A 133 16.34 11.82 4.21
CA LYS A 133 17.72 11.56 4.67
C LYS A 133 18.71 11.41 3.53
N LEU A 134 18.29 10.86 2.39
CA LEU A 134 19.15 10.71 1.21
C LEU A 134 19.42 12.04 0.52
N GLN A 135 18.47 12.98 0.51
CA GLN A 135 18.63 14.30 -0.10
C GLN A 135 19.73 15.14 0.60
N ASP A 136 19.90 14.94 1.90
CA ASP A 136 20.93 15.63 2.68
C ASP A 136 22.35 15.07 2.44
N GLN A 137 22.49 13.91 1.79
CA GLN A 137 23.80 13.26 1.61
C GLN A 137 24.59 13.88 0.44
N PRO A 138 25.90 14.14 0.60
CA PRO A 138 26.76 14.68 -0.46
C PRO A 138 26.79 13.83 -1.73
N GLN A 139 26.58 12.52 -1.57
CA GLN A 139 26.50 11.56 -2.67
C GLN A 139 25.30 11.83 -3.58
N TRP A 140 24.19 12.36 -3.05
CA TRP A 140 22.98 12.69 -3.79
C TRP A 140 23.14 13.96 -4.64
N LYS A 141 23.94 14.94 -4.16
CA LYS A 141 24.30 16.14 -4.95
C LYS A 141 25.21 15.84 -6.15
N ASN A 142 25.94 14.73 -6.10
CA ASN A 142 26.88 14.30 -7.15
C ASN A 142 26.33 13.17 -8.03
N ASP A 143 25.19 12.59 -7.68
CA ASP A 143 24.60 11.52 -8.47
C ASP A 143 23.93 12.13 -9.70
N LYS A 144 24.44 11.82 -10.89
CA LYS A 144 23.83 12.17 -12.19
C LYS A 144 22.54 11.38 -12.44
N ARG A 145 21.72 11.18 -11.40
CA ARG A 145 20.35 10.67 -11.52
C ARG A 145 19.55 11.81 -12.11
N GLU A 146 19.29 11.72 -13.42
CA GLU A 146 18.52 12.70 -14.20
C GLU A 146 17.41 13.32 -13.36
N VAL A 147 17.61 14.59 -13.02
CA VAL A 147 16.67 15.42 -12.29
C VAL A 147 15.55 15.75 -13.26
N TYR A 148 14.59 14.83 -13.39
CA TYR A 148 13.27 15.22 -13.82
C TYR A 148 12.55 15.75 -12.59
N GLU A 149 12.39 17.08 -12.58
CA GLU A 149 11.49 17.89 -11.76
C GLU A 149 12.04 18.45 -10.43
N ASP A 150 11.68 19.71 -10.19
CA ASP A 150 12.14 20.61 -9.12
C ASP A 150 11.75 20.17 -7.69
N TYR A 151 11.27 18.94 -7.49
CA TYR A 151 10.78 18.44 -6.21
C TYR A 151 11.40 17.10 -5.79
N PRO A 152 11.80 16.98 -4.50
CA PRO A 152 12.00 15.70 -3.81
C PRO A 152 10.94 14.66 -4.16
N ALA A 153 11.37 13.44 -4.50
CA ALA A 153 10.44 12.37 -4.88
C ALA A 153 10.72 11.04 -4.17
N ILE A 154 9.68 10.41 -3.64
CA ILE A 154 9.68 9.04 -3.10
C ILE A 154 9.72 8.05 -4.26
N ARG A 155 10.86 7.38 -4.44
CA ARG A 155 11.15 6.47 -5.56
C ARG A 155 10.87 5.01 -5.19
N PRO A 156 10.82 4.10 -6.18
CA PRO A 156 10.66 2.66 -5.91
C PRO A 156 11.75 2.08 -5.00
N SER A 157 12.98 2.63 -5.06
CA SER A 157 14.08 2.25 -4.17
C SER A 157 13.80 2.55 -2.71
N ASP A 158 13.09 3.65 -2.44
CA ASP A 158 12.82 4.13 -1.09
C ASP A 158 11.69 3.29 -0.47
N LEU A 159 10.67 2.96 -1.27
CA LEU A 159 9.64 1.98 -0.89
C LEU A 159 10.25 0.61 -0.57
N LYS A 160 11.20 0.15 -1.40
CA LYS A 160 11.92 -1.10 -1.17
C LYS A 160 12.76 -1.04 0.11
N ALA A 161 13.44 0.07 0.38
CA ALA A 161 14.23 0.27 1.58
C ALA A 161 13.34 0.35 2.84
N ALA A 162 12.17 0.98 2.77
CA ALA A 162 11.20 1.01 3.85
C ALA A 162 10.80 -0.41 4.28
N VAL A 163 10.39 -1.25 3.31
CA VAL A 163 10.04 -2.65 3.59
C VAL A 163 11.25 -3.47 4.04
N ALA A 164 12.46 -3.18 3.56
CA ALA A 164 13.66 -3.92 3.97
C ALA A 164 14.08 -3.64 5.42
N ASN A 165 13.85 -2.42 5.90
CA ASN A 165 14.37 -1.92 7.17
C ASN A 165 13.40 -2.07 8.33
N ASP A 166 12.11 -2.30 8.06
CA ASP A 166 11.11 -2.57 9.07
C ASP A 166 10.83 -4.08 9.16
N ALA A 167 10.95 -4.66 10.35
CA ALA A 167 10.88 -6.11 10.54
C ALA A 167 9.49 -6.70 10.24
N GLU A 168 8.41 -6.00 10.60
CA GLU A 168 7.04 -6.47 10.39
C GLU A 168 6.63 -6.31 8.92
N LEU A 169 6.96 -5.19 8.28
CA LEU A 169 6.75 -4.99 6.84
C LEU A 169 7.59 -5.95 6.01
N LYS A 170 8.84 -6.21 6.42
CA LYS A 170 9.69 -7.21 5.76
C LYS A 170 9.08 -8.60 5.82
N ARG A 171 8.57 -8.99 6.98
CA ARG A 171 7.87 -10.27 7.17
C ARG A 171 6.64 -10.36 6.26
N ALA A 172 5.81 -9.31 6.26
CA ALA A 172 4.55 -9.30 5.52
C ALA A 172 4.73 -9.20 3.99
N PHE A 173 5.68 -8.38 3.53
CA PHE A 173 5.78 -7.98 2.12
C PHE A 173 7.18 -8.13 1.51
N GLY A 174 8.18 -8.63 2.25
CA GLY A 174 9.57 -8.74 1.77
C GLY A 174 9.72 -9.54 0.47
N ALA A 175 8.94 -10.62 0.31
CA ALA A 175 8.91 -11.40 -0.93
C ALA A 175 8.42 -10.58 -2.13
N LEU A 176 7.42 -9.72 -1.95
CA LEU A 176 6.89 -8.84 -3.00
C LEU A 176 7.91 -7.77 -3.40
N PHE A 177 8.62 -7.22 -2.42
CA PHE A 177 9.63 -6.17 -2.63
C PHE A 177 11.04 -6.73 -2.95
N LYS A 178 11.23 -8.05 -2.88
CA LYS A 178 12.50 -8.76 -3.06
C LYS A 178 13.58 -8.28 -2.07
N VAL A 179 13.26 -8.35 -0.78
CA VAL A 179 14.10 -7.91 0.37
C VAL A 179 14.06 -8.87 1.55
#